data_AF-A0A6A3YQG4-F1
#
_entry.id   AF-A0A6A3YQG4-F1
#
_cell.length_a   1.000
_cell.length_b   1.000
_cell.length_c   1.000
_cell.angle_alpha   90.00
_cell.angle_beta   90.00
_cell.angle_gamma   90.00
#
_symmetry.space_group_name_H-M   'P 1'
#
loop_
_entity.id
_entity.type
_entity.pdbx_description
1 polymer ?
#
loop_
_entity_poly.entity_id
_entity_poly.type
_entity_poly.pdbx_seq_one_letter_code
_entity_poly.pdbx_strand_id
1 'polypeptide(L)'
;MADGSTASRSPSRSPPPAATAEELRQLNSTLRSRLARSAADLQATLTSRDAAVDHQHQFSLTLLRQTRELRSLEQLYDTRQAEVVRLRDEIASLHGAEDSDLPWSPTVINLESQPCEQADEIRDLELRLDQAISDRDTLQGQSDHLAEEVRLAGVEIEQLQEDHNDLDRARENAEHELRLSEASLARVQASLVQAENQIPPPAIPPANVAAPDVDRLTRERDETRIAATGAEGQITRLRSELKAYQDMRRDAQTELNRLRSTHAAATAYLIQTVKDRDAARADASRYRSDASDLEQQLASAAPTPSRPGKTTRCGESSLGGSGALGPRTSAGEGRRPPSARSNSACPRRTAAGV
;
A
#
# COMPACT_ATOMS: atom_id res chain seq x y z
N MET A 1 71.51 32.12 -14.40
CA MET A 1 71.21 30.80 -14.98
C MET A 1 71.34 29.80 -13.83
N ALA A 2 70.33 29.48 -13.00
CA ALA A 2 69.00 28.89 -13.30
C ALA A 2 69.18 27.67 -14.24
N ASP A 3 68.90 26.42 -13.88
CA ASP A 3 67.78 25.81 -13.15
C ASP A 3 68.28 24.60 -12.32
N GLY A 4 67.67 24.13 -11.22
CA GLY A 4 66.28 24.23 -10.79
C GLY A 4 65.60 22.85 -10.83
N SER A 5 66.11 21.84 -10.09
CA SER A 5 65.44 20.54 -9.95
C SER A 5 64.15 20.68 -9.13
N THR A 6 63.02 20.69 -9.83
CA THR A 6 61.68 20.62 -9.24
C THR A 6 61.37 19.19 -8.81
N ALA A 7 61.72 18.84 -7.57
CA ALA A 7 61.13 17.68 -6.90
C ALA A 7 59.71 18.05 -6.48
N SER A 8 58.71 17.58 -7.23
CA SER A 8 57.29 17.67 -6.87
C SER A 8 57.05 16.97 -5.54
N ARG A 9 56.96 17.79 -4.47
CA ARG A 9 56.54 17.36 -3.14
C ARG A 9 55.03 17.20 -3.16
N SER A 10 54.55 15.98 -3.33
CA SER A 10 53.14 15.65 -3.12
C SER A 10 52.70 16.13 -1.74
N PRO A 11 51.53 16.78 -1.59
CA PRO A 11 51.01 17.10 -0.28
C PRO A 11 50.68 15.78 0.41
N SER A 12 51.41 15.47 1.48
CA SER A 12 51.07 14.39 2.41
C SER A 12 49.68 14.67 2.96
N ARG A 13 48.68 14.09 2.31
CA ARG A 13 47.31 14.08 2.79
C ARG A 13 47.32 13.21 4.04
N SER A 14 47.21 13.84 5.21
CA SER A 14 47.06 13.13 6.48
C SER A 14 45.95 12.08 6.31
N PRO A 15 46.14 10.84 6.79
CA PRO A 15 45.06 9.87 6.80
C PRO A 15 43.85 10.50 7.53
N PRO A 16 42.62 10.21 7.09
CA PRO A 16 41.44 10.68 7.81
C PRO A 16 41.56 10.30 9.29
N PRO A 17 41.08 11.14 10.22
CA PRO A 17 41.10 10.79 11.63
C PRO A 17 40.37 9.46 11.81
N ALA A 18 41.06 8.49 12.42
CA ALA A 18 40.44 7.22 12.78
C ALA A 18 39.21 7.53 13.65
N ALA A 19 38.09 6.87 13.37
CA ALA A 19 36.86 7.05 14.13
C ALA A 19 37.14 6.86 15.63
N THR A 20 36.62 7.75 16.45
CA THR A 20 36.80 7.69 17.90
C THR A 20 36.03 6.51 18.49
N ALA A 21 36.45 5.99 19.64
CA ALA A 21 35.75 4.90 20.32
C ALA A 21 34.26 5.21 20.58
N GLU A 22 33.92 6.48 20.84
CA GLU A 22 32.54 6.88 21.07
C GLU A 22 31.69 6.87 19.80
N GLU A 23 32.25 7.33 18.68
CA GLU A 23 31.60 7.24 17.36
C GLU A 23 31.37 5.77 16.97
N LEU A 24 32.33 4.88 17.26
CA LEU A 24 32.19 3.44 17.01
C LEU A 24 31.12 2.79 17.89
N ARG A 25 30.96 3.19 19.16
CA ARG A 25 29.86 2.74 20.03
C ARG A 25 28.50 3.21 19.50
N GLN A 26 28.41 4.46 19.05
CA GLN A 26 27.19 5.01 18.47
C GLN A 26 26.82 4.33 17.14
N LEU A 27 27.81 4.04 16.29
CA LEU A 27 27.62 3.27 15.07
C LEU A 27 27.12 1.86 15.39
N ASN A 28 27.77 1.19 16.35
CA ASN A 28 27.40 -0.17 16.74
C ASN A 28 25.96 -0.26 17.28
N SER A 29 25.55 0.68 18.15
CA SER A 29 24.17 0.72 18.64
C SER A 29 23.17 0.94 17.51
N THR A 30 23.50 1.82 16.56
CA THR A 30 22.68 2.07 15.37
C THR A 30 22.55 0.83 14.49
N LEU A 31 23.65 0.11 14.24
CA LEU A 31 23.66 -1.12 13.46
C LEU A 31 22.84 -2.23 14.14
N ARG A 32 22.94 -2.39 15.46
CA ARG A 32 22.10 -3.32 16.23
C ARG A 32 20.61 -3.00 16.09
N SER A 33 20.23 -1.73 16.17
CA SER A 33 18.83 -1.31 15.95
C SER A 33 18.35 -1.51 14.50
N ARG A 34 19.24 -1.42 13.50
CA ARG A 34 18.93 -1.74 12.10
C ARG A 34 18.76 -3.24 11.90
N LEU A 35 19.65 -4.04 12.48
CA LEU A 35 19.63 -5.50 12.40
C LEU A 35 18.35 -6.08 13.04
N ALA A 36 17.95 -5.55 14.20
CA ALA A 36 16.69 -5.92 14.84
C ALA A 36 15.45 -5.61 13.97
N ARG A 37 15.45 -4.47 13.26
CA ARG A 37 14.37 -4.12 12.33
C ARG A 37 14.37 -5.03 11.10
N SER A 38 15.52 -5.23 10.47
CA SER A 38 15.68 -6.15 9.34
C SER A 38 15.23 -7.58 9.69
N ALA A 39 15.53 -8.08 10.90
CA ALA A 39 15.04 -9.37 11.36
C ALA A 39 13.51 -9.40 11.50
N ALA A 40 12.89 -8.33 11.99
CA ALA A 40 11.43 -8.23 12.08
C ALA A 40 10.78 -8.17 10.69
N ASP A 41 11.36 -7.41 9.76
CA ASP A 41 10.87 -7.29 8.38
C ASP A 41 10.98 -8.64 7.64
N LEU A 42 12.10 -9.35 7.81
CA LEU A 42 12.29 -10.70 7.27
C LEU A 42 11.25 -11.68 7.83
N GLN A 43 11.03 -11.65 9.15
CA GLN A 43 10.03 -12.50 9.79
C GLN A 43 8.61 -12.20 9.28
N ALA A 44 8.25 -10.92 9.15
CA ALA A 44 6.95 -10.51 8.64
C ALA A 44 6.74 -11.01 7.20
N THR A 45 7.76 -10.85 6.35
CA THR A 45 7.72 -11.28 4.94
C THR A 45 7.60 -12.82 4.83
N LEU A 46 8.34 -13.56 5.65
CA LEU A 46 8.22 -15.02 5.74
C LEU A 46 6.80 -15.45 6.15
N THR A 47 6.24 -14.84 7.19
CA THR A 47 4.88 -15.16 7.64
C THR A 47 3.82 -14.84 6.59
N SER A 48 4.00 -13.74 5.84
CA SER A 48 3.11 -13.37 4.75
C SER A 48 3.20 -14.35 3.60
N ARG A 49 4.42 -14.77 3.22
CA ARG A 49 4.63 -15.78 2.17
C ARG A 49 4.00 -17.11 2.55
N ASP A 50 4.19 -17.57 3.78
CA ASP A 50 3.63 -18.86 4.22
C ASP A 50 2.10 -18.86 4.19
N ALA A 51 1.46 -17.76 4.61
CA ALA A 51 0.01 -17.59 4.48
C ALA A 51 -0.45 -17.59 3.01
N ALA A 52 0.31 -16.96 2.11
CA ALA A 52 0.03 -16.96 0.68
C ALA A 52 0.16 -18.37 0.08
N VAL A 53 1.16 -19.15 0.47
CA VAL A 53 1.33 -20.55 0.06
C VAL A 53 0.15 -21.41 0.54
N ASP A 54 -0.30 -21.22 1.78
CA ASP A 54 -1.46 -21.94 2.33
C ASP A 54 -2.73 -21.62 1.54
N HIS A 55 -2.97 -20.35 1.21
CA HIS A 55 -4.08 -19.95 0.34
C HIS A 55 -3.96 -20.56 -1.07
N GLN A 56 -2.75 -20.64 -1.63
CA GLN A 56 -2.52 -21.25 -2.95
C GLN A 56 -2.88 -22.74 -2.93
N HIS A 57 -2.55 -23.43 -1.85
CA HIS A 57 -2.93 -24.81 -1.65
C HIS A 57 -4.46 -24.97 -1.58
N GLN A 58 -5.15 -24.10 -0.83
CA GLN A 58 -6.61 -24.11 -0.72
C GLN A 58 -7.29 -23.85 -2.08
N PHE A 59 -6.80 -22.90 -2.87
CA PHE A 59 -7.29 -22.65 -4.22
C PHE A 59 -7.08 -23.85 -5.14
N SER A 60 -5.91 -24.49 -5.08
CA SER A 60 -5.63 -25.69 -5.87
C SER A 60 -6.62 -26.82 -5.59
N LEU A 61 -6.98 -27.04 -4.33
CA LEU A 61 -7.99 -28.04 -3.96
C LEU A 61 -9.39 -27.67 -4.47
N THR A 62 -9.75 -26.39 -4.40
CA THR A 62 -11.04 -25.88 -4.89
C THR A 62 -11.13 -26.00 -6.40
N LEU A 63 -10.08 -25.62 -7.13
CA LEU A 63 -9.98 -25.75 -8.59
C LEU A 63 -10.10 -27.21 -9.04
N LEU A 64 -9.46 -28.14 -8.33
CA LEU A 64 -9.59 -29.58 -8.60
C LEU A 64 -11.05 -30.05 -8.43
N ARG A 65 -11.74 -29.58 -7.39
CA ARG A 65 -13.15 -29.88 -7.16
C ARG A 65 -14.02 -29.33 -8.28
N GLN A 66 -13.90 -28.04 -8.60
CA GLN A 66 -14.69 -27.40 -9.65
C GLN A 66 -14.45 -28.01 -11.02
N THR A 67 -13.21 -28.40 -11.33
CA THR A 67 -12.89 -29.09 -12.59
C THR A 67 -13.62 -30.43 -12.70
N ARG A 68 -13.83 -31.14 -11.59
CA ARG A 68 -14.65 -32.38 -11.58
C ARG A 68 -16.14 -32.08 -11.72
N GLU A 69 -16.64 -31.06 -11.04
CA GLU A 69 -18.05 -30.65 -11.13
C GLU A 69 -18.40 -30.19 -12.54
N LEU A 70 -17.53 -29.41 -13.19
CA LEU A 70 -17.68 -28.96 -14.57
C LEU A 70 -17.74 -30.15 -15.54
N ARG A 71 -16.84 -31.14 -15.41
CA ARG A 71 -16.91 -32.38 -16.21
C ARG A 71 -18.20 -33.15 -16.00
N SER A 72 -18.74 -33.16 -14.77
CA SER A 72 -20.04 -33.79 -14.50
C SER A 72 -21.19 -33.04 -15.18
N LEU A 73 -21.14 -31.71 -15.24
CA LEU A 73 -22.14 -30.91 -15.93
C LEU A 73 -22.06 -31.11 -17.45
N GLU A 74 -20.84 -31.16 -18.02
CA GLU A 74 -20.63 -31.45 -19.45
C GLU A 74 -21.22 -32.82 -19.82
N GLN A 75 -20.96 -33.86 -19.02
CA GLN A 75 -21.52 -35.19 -19.25
C GLN A 75 -23.06 -35.21 -19.18
N LEU A 76 -23.65 -34.45 -18.25
CA LEU A 76 -25.11 -34.33 -18.15
C LEU A 76 -25.69 -33.62 -19.37
N TYR A 77 -25.06 -32.53 -19.82
CA TYR A 77 -25.44 -31.82 -21.02
C TYR A 77 -25.41 -32.75 -22.25
N ASP A 78 -24.32 -33.49 -22.45
CA ASP A 78 -24.19 -34.46 -23.55
C ASP A 78 -25.28 -35.54 -23.50
N THR A 79 -25.57 -36.04 -22.30
CA THR A 79 -26.63 -37.06 -22.10
C THR A 79 -28.01 -36.51 -22.47
N ARG A 80 -28.31 -35.28 -22.07
CA ARG A 80 -29.59 -34.63 -22.39
C ARG A 80 -29.71 -34.32 -23.87
N GLN A 81 -28.62 -33.90 -24.52
CA GLN A 81 -28.60 -33.69 -25.95
C GLN A 81 -28.86 -34.98 -26.74
N ALA A 82 -28.26 -36.10 -26.31
CA ALA A 82 -28.51 -37.41 -26.90
C ALA A 82 -29.97 -37.87 -26.70
N GLU A 83 -30.56 -37.58 -25.54
CA GLU A 83 -31.96 -37.89 -25.25
C GLU A 83 -32.93 -37.14 -26.17
N VAL A 84 -32.69 -35.86 -26.42
CA VAL A 84 -33.49 -35.07 -27.38
C VAL A 84 -33.43 -35.68 -28.78
N VAL A 85 -32.26 -36.11 -29.24
CA VAL A 85 -32.11 -36.78 -30.54
C VAL A 85 -32.90 -38.09 -30.55
N ARG A 86 -32.77 -38.92 -29.51
CA ARG A 86 -33.51 -40.18 -29.38
C ARG A 86 -35.02 -39.98 -29.40
N LEU A 87 -35.54 -39.02 -28.63
CA LEU A 87 -36.97 -38.71 -28.57
C LEU A 87 -37.49 -38.22 -29.92
N ARG A 88 -36.72 -37.39 -30.64
CA ARG A 88 -37.09 -36.92 -31.99
C ARG A 88 -37.16 -38.07 -33.00
N ASP A 89 -36.20 -39.00 -32.96
CA ASP A 89 -36.20 -40.18 -33.83
C ASP A 89 -37.37 -41.12 -33.52
N GLU A 90 -37.72 -41.28 -32.24
CA GLU A 90 -38.88 -42.06 -31.78
C GLU A 90 -40.20 -41.44 -32.27
N ILE A 91 -40.37 -40.12 -32.12
CA ILE A 91 -41.52 -39.38 -32.65
C ILE A 91 -41.62 -39.54 -34.18
N ALA A 92 -40.51 -39.39 -34.90
CA ALA A 92 -40.49 -39.55 -36.36
C ALA A 92 -40.85 -40.98 -36.81
N SER A 93 -40.44 -41.99 -36.05
CA SER A 93 -40.78 -43.40 -36.31
C SER A 93 -42.27 -43.67 -36.14
N LEU A 94 -42.89 -43.07 -35.11
CA LEU A 94 -44.34 -43.15 -34.89
C LEU A 94 -45.13 -42.46 -36.01
N HIS A 95 -44.71 -41.27 -36.42
CA HIS A 95 -45.29 -40.55 -37.56
C HIS A 95 -45.18 -41.34 -38.88
N GLY A 96 -44.13 -42.13 -39.07
CA GLY A 96 -43.93 -42.97 -40.26
C GLY A 96 -44.73 -44.29 -40.25
N ALA A 97 -45.28 -44.68 -39.11
CA ALA A 97 -46.02 -45.94 -38.93
C ALA A 97 -47.54 -45.75 -38.80
N GLU A 98 -48.02 -44.52 -38.56
CA GLU A 98 -49.45 -44.22 -38.40
C GLU A 98 -50.13 -43.85 -39.74
N ASP A 99 -51.16 -44.62 -40.12
CA ASP A 99 -52.13 -44.23 -41.16
C ASP A 99 -52.99 -43.06 -40.64
N SER A 100 -52.98 -41.94 -41.36
CA SER A 100 -53.30 -40.57 -40.90
C SER A 100 -54.75 -40.25 -40.49
N ASP A 101 -55.60 -41.23 -40.18
CA ASP A 101 -57.05 -41.00 -39.97
C ASP A 101 -57.54 -41.21 -38.52
N LEU A 102 -56.66 -41.52 -37.57
CA LEU A 102 -57.02 -41.71 -36.15
C LEU A 102 -56.50 -40.56 -35.26
N PRO A 103 -57.29 -40.11 -34.27
CA PRO A 103 -56.86 -39.09 -33.31
C PRO A 103 -55.73 -39.62 -32.42
N TRP A 104 -54.73 -38.77 -32.21
CA TRP A 104 -53.49 -39.08 -31.52
C TRP A 104 -53.77 -39.53 -30.08
N SER A 105 -53.13 -40.63 -29.66
CA SER A 105 -53.29 -41.08 -28.28
C SER A 105 -52.63 -40.09 -27.31
N PRO A 106 -53.15 -39.91 -26.08
CA PRO A 106 -52.57 -39.02 -25.08
C PRO A 106 -51.09 -39.31 -24.79
N THR A 107 -50.64 -40.54 -24.98
CA THR A 107 -49.25 -40.96 -24.84
C THR A 107 -48.35 -40.36 -25.92
N VAL A 108 -48.83 -40.29 -27.17
CA VAL A 108 -48.06 -39.68 -28.27
C VAL A 108 -47.99 -38.15 -28.06
N ILE A 109 -49.09 -37.53 -27.63
CA ILE A 109 -49.12 -36.10 -27.30
C ILE A 109 -48.12 -35.75 -26.17
N ASN A 110 -48.04 -36.58 -25.13
CA ASN A 110 -47.04 -36.41 -24.07
C ASN A 110 -45.60 -36.66 -24.57
N LEU A 111 -45.41 -37.55 -25.54
CA LEU A 111 -44.10 -37.78 -26.15
C LEU A 111 -43.66 -36.57 -26.97
N GLU A 112 -44.59 -35.90 -27.67
CA GLU A 112 -44.33 -34.69 -28.45
C GLU A 112 -43.95 -33.48 -27.60
N SER A 113 -44.40 -33.41 -26.33
CA SER A 113 -44.03 -32.33 -25.42
C SER A 113 -42.65 -32.52 -24.77
N GLN A 114 -42.16 -33.75 -24.62
CA GLN A 114 -40.88 -34.05 -23.96
C GLN A 114 -39.65 -33.39 -24.60
N PRO A 115 -39.49 -33.31 -25.95
CA PRO A 115 -38.37 -32.59 -26.56
C PRO A 115 -38.34 -31.10 -26.20
N CYS A 116 -39.50 -30.47 -25.99
CA CYS A 116 -39.56 -29.07 -25.58
C CYS A 116 -39.11 -28.91 -24.13
N GLU A 117 -39.56 -29.80 -23.23
CA GLU A 117 -39.13 -29.83 -21.82
C GLU A 117 -37.62 -30.09 -21.71
N GLN A 118 -37.08 -31.04 -22.48
CA GLN A 118 -35.64 -31.31 -22.51
C GLN A 118 -34.84 -30.13 -23.07
N ALA A 119 -35.39 -29.34 -24.01
CA ALA A 119 -34.74 -28.13 -24.51
C ALA A 119 -34.68 -27.01 -23.44
N ASP A 120 -35.66 -26.94 -22.53
CA ASP A 120 -35.59 -26.04 -21.37
C ASP A 120 -34.49 -26.49 -20.39
N GLU A 121 -34.41 -27.78 -20.09
CA GLU A 121 -33.36 -28.35 -19.23
C GLU A 121 -31.96 -28.14 -19.82
N ILE A 122 -31.79 -28.30 -21.13
CA ILE A 122 -30.53 -28.05 -21.84
C ILE A 122 -30.13 -26.58 -21.71
N ARG A 123 -31.07 -25.64 -21.90
CA ARG A 123 -30.81 -24.21 -21.72
C ARG A 123 -30.39 -23.87 -20.28
N ASP A 124 -30.99 -24.50 -19.28
CA ASP A 124 -30.55 -24.35 -17.88
C ASP A 124 -29.11 -24.89 -17.68
N LEU A 125 -28.81 -26.05 -18.26
CA LEU A 125 -27.47 -26.63 -18.19
C LEU A 125 -26.41 -25.77 -18.89
N GLU A 126 -26.73 -25.18 -20.03
CA GLU A 126 -25.86 -24.21 -20.73
C GLU A 126 -25.51 -23.04 -19.82
N LEU A 127 -26.53 -22.42 -19.19
CA LEU A 127 -26.31 -21.31 -18.26
C LEU A 127 -25.45 -21.73 -17.05
N ARG A 128 -25.68 -22.93 -16.52
CA ARG A 128 -24.91 -23.46 -15.39
C ARG A 128 -23.47 -23.80 -15.79
N LEU A 129 -23.24 -24.28 -17.01
CA LEU A 129 -21.91 -24.53 -17.56
C LEU A 129 -21.14 -23.21 -17.75
N ASP A 130 -21.77 -22.22 -18.38
CA ASP A 130 -21.16 -20.90 -18.56
C ASP A 130 -20.78 -20.27 -17.22
N GLN A 131 -21.67 -20.36 -16.21
CA GLN A 131 -21.39 -19.89 -14.87
C GLN A 131 -20.22 -20.67 -14.22
N ALA A 132 -20.21 -22.00 -14.32
CA ALA A 132 -19.15 -22.82 -13.75
C ALA A 132 -17.78 -22.56 -14.42
N ILE A 133 -17.76 -22.31 -15.73
CA ILE A 133 -16.56 -21.91 -16.47
C ILE A 133 -16.06 -20.55 -15.96
N SER A 134 -16.95 -19.56 -15.87
CA SER A 134 -16.61 -18.22 -15.37
C SER A 134 -16.07 -18.24 -13.94
N ASP A 135 -16.68 -19.03 -13.05
CA ASP A 135 -16.24 -19.18 -11.66
C ASP A 135 -14.86 -19.83 -11.57
N ARG A 136 -14.63 -20.90 -12.35
CA ARG A 136 -13.33 -21.57 -12.42
C ARG A 136 -12.25 -20.64 -12.96
N ASP A 137 -12.53 -19.89 -14.02
CA ASP A 137 -11.57 -18.98 -14.62
C ASP A 137 -11.21 -17.83 -13.66
N THR A 138 -12.19 -17.35 -12.89
CA THR A 138 -11.96 -16.38 -11.81
C THR A 138 -11.03 -16.94 -10.73
N LEU A 139 -11.28 -18.17 -10.27
CA LEU A 139 -10.43 -18.84 -9.28
C LEU A 139 -9.04 -19.15 -9.80
N GLN A 140 -8.91 -19.50 -11.09
CA GLN A 140 -7.63 -19.69 -11.74
C GLN A 140 -6.84 -18.37 -11.75
N GLY A 141 -7.47 -17.26 -12.11
CA GLY A 141 -6.85 -15.93 -12.05
C GLY A 141 -6.40 -15.55 -10.63
N GLN A 142 -7.18 -15.87 -9.60
CA GLN A 142 -6.79 -15.66 -8.20
C GLN A 142 -5.59 -16.54 -7.80
N SER A 143 -5.58 -17.80 -8.21
CA SER A 143 -4.47 -18.73 -7.98
C SER A 143 -3.18 -18.26 -8.65
N ASP A 144 -3.26 -17.79 -9.90
CA ASP A 144 -2.11 -17.30 -10.66
C ASP A 144 -1.54 -16.01 -10.04
N HIS A 145 -2.42 -15.10 -9.61
CA HIS A 145 -2.03 -13.89 -8.89
C HIS A 145 -1.26 -14.22 -7.60
N LEU A 146 -1.78 -15.16 -6.81
CA LEU A 146 -1.16 -15.57 -5.56
C LEU A 146 0.17 -16.30 -5.77
N ALA A 147 0.28 -17.11 -6.84
CA ALA A 147 1.55 -17.72 -7.23
C ALA A 147 2.62 -16.66 -7.53
N GLU A 148 2.22 -15.56 -8.18
CA GLU A 148 3.11 -14.43 -8.43
C GLU A 148 3.48 -13.68 -7.15
N GLU A 149 2.54 -13.48 -6.21
CA GLU A 149 2.85 -12.91 -4.89
C GLU A 149 3.85 -13.76 -4.11
N VAL A 150 3.68 -15.09 -4.09
CA VAL A 150 4.63 -16.02 -3.45
C VAL A 150 6.01 -15.92 -4.11
N ARG A 151 6.06 -15.83 -5.45
CA ARG A 151 7.30 -15.68 -6.20
C ARG A 151 8.00 -14.36 -5.87
N LEU A 152 7.26 -13.25 -5.86
CA LEU A 152 7.79 -11.92 -5.53
C LEU A 152 8.26 -11.84 -4.07
N ALA A 153 7.50 -12.41 -3.14
CA ALA A 153 7.89 -12.51 -1.73
C ALA A 153 9.17 -13.33 -1.57
N GLY A 154 9.36 -14.38 -2.39
CA GLY A 154 10.62 -15.13 -2.45
C GLY A 154 11.82 -14.25 -2.79
N VAL A 155 11.70 -13.41 -3.83
CA VAL A 155 12.74 -12.45 -4.22
C VAL A 155 13.00 -11.41 -3.13
N GLU A 156 11.93 -10.90 -2.49
CA GLU A 156 12.06 -9.93 -1.39
C GLU A 156 12.77 -10.55 -0.17
N ILE A 157 12.47 -11.81 0.16
CA ILE A 157 13.16 -12.54 1.25
C ILE A 157 14.64 -12.69 0.96
N GLU A 158 15.02 -13.04 -0.28
CA GLU A 158 16.43 -13.15 -0.68
C GLU A 158 17.15 -11.81 -0.50
N GLN A 159 16.55 -10.70 -0.95
CA GLN A 159 17.12 -9.36 -0.78
C GLN A 159 17.23 -8.98 0.70
N LEU A 160 16.19 -9.21 1.50
CA LEU A 160 16.20 -8.91 2.93
C LEU A 160 17.26 -9.73 3.67
N GLN A 161 17.48 -10.98 3.27
CA GLN A 161 18.55 -11.83 3.81
C GLN A 161 19.93 -11.29 3.45
N GLU A 162 20.15 -10.85 2.21
CA GLU A 162 21.41 -10.24 1.78
C GLU A 162 21.69 -8.96 2.58
N ASP A 163 20.71 -8.06 2.65
CA ASP A 163 20.80 -6.82 3.43
C ASP A 163 21.06 -7.09 4.92
N HIS A 164 20.42 -8.12 5.48
CA HIS A 164 20.64 -8.55 6.86
C HIS A 164 22.10 -9.00 7.09
N ASN A 165 22.62 -9.83 6.18
CA ASN A 165 24.00 -10.31 6.24
C ASN A 165 25.00 -9.17 6.09
N ASP A 166 24.75 -8.21 5.20
CA ASP A 166 25.58 -7.02 5.04
C ASP A 166 25.59 -6.14 6.30
N LEU A 167 24.44 -5.97 6.93
CA LEU A 167 24.34 -5.27 8.21
C LEU A 167 25.09 -5.99 9.33
N ASP A 168 25.01 -7.32 9.39
CA ASP A 168 25.71 -8.11 10.39
C ASP A 168 27.23 -8.04 10.21
N ARG A 169 27.72 -8.16 8.95
CA ARG A 169 29.14 -7.93 8.63
C ARG A 169 29.60 -6.51 8.99
N ALA A 170 28.81 -5.49 8.67
CA ALA A 170 29.12 -4.12 9.02
C ALA A 170 29.20 -3.92 10.54
N ARG A 171 28.29 -4.57 11.29
CA ARG A 171 28.30 -4.56 12.75
C ARG A 171 29.55 -5.23 13.30
N GLU A 172 29.90 -6.43 12.82
CA GLU A 172 31.10 -7.16 13.24
C GLU A 172 32.38 -6.36 13.00
N ASN A 173 32.49 -5.71 11.84
CA ASN A 173 33.62 -4.83 11.52
C ASN A 173 33.69 -3.64 12.50
N ALA A 174 32.57 -2.99 12.77
CA ALA A 174 32.51 -1.89 13.74
C ALA A 174 32.87 -2.35 15.16
N GLU A 175 32.45 -3.55 15.58
CA GLU A 175 32.86 -4.14 16.87
C GLU A 175 34.34 -4.44 16.93
N HIS A 176 34.91 -4.94 15.84
CA HIS A 176 36.34 -5.22 15.76
C HIS A 176 37.17 -3.93 15.89
N GLU A 177 36.81 -2.90 15.14
CA GLU A 177 37.45 -1.58 15.22
C GLU A 177 37.30 -0.96 16.61
N LEU A 178 36.11 -1.07 17.23
CA LEU A 178 35.88 -0.59 18.58
C LEU A 178 36.82 -1.26 19.58
N ARG A 179 36.97 -2.59 19.51
CA ARG A 179 37.89 -3.34 20.39
C ARG A 179 39.34 -2.90 20.20
N LEU A 180 39.77 -2.67 18.96
CA LEU A 180 41.12 -2.16 18.67
C LEU A 180 41.32 -0.75 19.24
N SER A 181 40.33 0.14 19.07
CA SER A 181 40.36 1.50 19.60
C SER A 181 40.39 1.49 21.14
N GLU A 182 39.57 0.69 21.80
CA GLU A 182 39.54 0.56 23.26
C GLU A 182 40.85 0.01 23.81
N ALA A 183 41.43 -1.00 23.17
CA ALA A 183 42.73 -1.54 23.55
C ALA A 183 43.86 -0.50 23.36
N SER A 184 43.82 0.29 22.29
CA SER A 184 44.79 1.38 22.09
C SER A 184 44.67 2.48 23.14
N LEU A 185 43.44 2.88 23.48
CA LEU A 185 43.16 3.87 24.52
C LEU A 185 43.66 3.39 25.88
N ALA A 186 43.39 2.14 26.24
CA ALA A 186 43.88 1.54 27.49
C ALA A 186 45.42 1.56 27.58
N ARG A 187 46.12 1.27 26.47
CA ARG A 187 47.59 1.37 26.41
C ARG A 187 48.08 2.81 26.59
N VAL A 188 47.46 3.77 25.91
CA VAL A 188 47.84 5.20 26.06
C VAL A 188 47.58 5.69 27.48
N GLN A 189 46.46 5.32 28.09
CA GLN A 189 46.15 5.65 29.49
C GLN A 189 47.19 5.04 30.45
N ALA A 190 47.58 3.78 30.25
CA ALA A 190 48.62 3.15 31.06
C ALA A 190 49.98 3.87 30.90
N SER A 191 50.35 4.24 29.68
CA SER A 191 51.57 5.03 29.42
C SER A 191 51.52 6.43 30.01
N LEU A 192 50.35 7.09 30.00
CA LEU A 192 50.16 8.40 30.63
C LEU A 192 50.40 8.31 32.14
N VAL A 193 49.75 7.36 32.82
CA VAL A 193 49.93 7.13 34.26
C VAL A 193 51.40 6.80 34.57
N GLN A 194 52.06 6.02 33.72
CA GLN A 194 53.49 5.73 33.87
C GLN A 194 54.36 6.98 33.69
N ALA A 195 54.06 7.84 32.72
CA ALA A 195 54.78 9.08 32.49
C ALA A 195 54.58 10.08 33.65
N GLU A 196 53.34 10.23 34.13
CA GLU A 196 53.02 11.06 35.30
C GLU A 196 53.81 10.63 36.54
N ASN A 197 53.94 9.33 36.78
CA ASN A 197 54.74 8.78 37.88
C ASN A 197 56.26 9.01 37.72
N GLN A 198 56.74 9.36 36.52
CA GLN A 198 58.15 9.67 36.25
C GLN A 198 58.46 11.17 36.33
N ILE A 199 57.45 12.04 36.49
CA ILE A 199 57.65 13.49 36.60
C ILE A 199 58.25 13.81 37.98
N PRO A 200 59.49 14.32 38.07
CA PRO A 200 60.07 14.75 39.33
C PRO A 200 59.28 15.94 39.91
N PRO A 201 59.21 16.10 41.25
CA PRO A 201 58.60 17.28 41.84
C PRO A 201 59.29 18.56 41.34
N PRO A 202 58.53 19.66 41.14
CA PRO A 202 59.07 20.88 40.54
C PRO A 202 60.23 21.42 41.39
N ALA A 203 61.42 21.47 40.78
CA ALA A 203 62.59 22.08 41.39
C ALA A 203 62.41 23.61 41.40
N ILE A 204 62.46 24.19 42.61
CA ILE A 204 62.46 25.64 42.80
C ILE A 204 63.75 26.19 42.14
N PRO A 205 63.65 27.07 41.13
CA PRO A 205 64.84 27.56 40.44
C PRO A 205 65.67 28.48 41.36
N PRO A 206 67.01 28.43 41.28
CA PRO A 206 67.87 29.35 42.02
C PRO A 206 67.69 30.79 41.50
N ALA A 207 67.79 31.75 42.43
CA ALA A 207 67.35 33.15 42.31
C ALA A 207 68.11 34.06 41.30
N ASN A 208 68.80 33.53 40.29
CA ASN A 208 69.61 34.33 39.35
C ASN A 208 69.40 33.95 37.87
N VAL A 209 68.16 33.71 37.44
CA VAL A 209 67.82 33.76 36.01
C VAL A 209 67.64 35.22 35.64
N ALA A 210 68.45 35.71 34.71
CA ALA A 210 68.49 37.12 34.31
C ALA A 210 67.09 37.62 33.89
N ALA A 211 66.61 38.66 34.57
CA ALA A 211 65.34 39.36 34.34
C ALA A 211 64.92 39.59 32.87
N PRO A 212 65.81 39.95 31.91
CA PRO A 212 65.38 40.23 30.53
C PRO A 212 64.81 39.02 29.77
N ASP A 213 65.19 37.79 30.12
CA ASP A 213 64.71 36.58 29.43
C ASP A 213 63.33 36.16 29.95
N VAL A 214 63.10 36.35 31.26
CA VAL A 214 61.79 36.14 31.91
C VAL A 214 60.77 37.15 31.39
N ASP A 215 61.13 38.42 31.26
CA ASP A 215 60.23 39.45 30.73
C ASP A 215 59.87 39.22 29.26
N ARG A 216 60.80 38.69 28.46
CA ARG A 216 60.56 38.32 27.06
C ARG A 216 59.59 37.14 26.96
N LEU A 217 59.86 36.05 27.69
CA LEU A 217 58.99 34.87 27.71
C LEU A 217 57.59 35.19 28.28
N THR A 218 57.52 36.12 29.24
CA THR A 218 56.24 36.60 29.79
C THR A 218 55.42 37.33 28.73
N ARG A 219 56.03 38.21 27.92
CA ARG A 219 55.35 38.86 26.79
C ARG A 219 54.91 37.86 25.72
N GLU A 220 55.77 36.93 25.35
CA GLU A 220 55.46 35.92 24.32
C GLU A 220 54.32 34.99 24.79
N ARG A 221 54.30 34.63 26.09
CA ARG A 221 53.18 33.93 26.72
C ARG A 221 51.89 34.75 26.69
N ASP A 222 51.95 36.05 26.97
CA ASP A 222 50.75 36.89 27.01
C ASP A 222 50.19 37.15 25.60
N GLU A 223 51.05 37.34 24.60
CA GLU A 223 50.68 37.42 23.19
C GLU A 223 50.04 36.13 22.68
N THR A 224 50.64 34.97 22.98
CA THR A 224 50.06 33.66 22.63
C THR A 224 48.74 33.42 23.35
N ARG A 225 48.57 33.92 24.58
CA ARG A 225 47.30 33.83 25.33
C ARG A 225 46.21 34.73 24.74
N ILE A 226 46.56 35.92 24.26
CA ILE A 226 45.64 36.80 23.53
C ILE A 226 45.25 36.17 22.19
N ALA A 227 46.21 35.58 21.46
CA ALA A 227 45.93 34.87 20.22
C ALA A 227 45.03 33.64 20.44
N ALA A 228 45.26 32.88 21.51
CA ALA A 228 44.45 31.73 21.89
C ALA A 228 43.00 32.12 22.22
N THR A 229 42.79 33.17 23.02
CA THR A 229 41.43 33.66 23.33
C THR A 229 40.72 34.19 22.08
N GLY A 230 41.45 34.82 21.15
CA GLY A 230 40.93 35.20 19.83
C GLY A 230 40.49 34.00 18.99
N ALA A 231 41.28 32.93 18.96
CA ALA A 231 40.96 31.69 18.25
C ALA A 231 39.75 30.97 18.87
N GLU A 232 39.65 30.93 20.21
CA GLU A 232 38.48 30.38 20.91
C GLU A 232 37.19 31.15 20.59
N GLY A 233 37.27 32.49 20.48
CA GLY A 233 36.16 33.32 20.03
C GLY A 233 35.68 32.96 18.61
N GLN A 234 36.63 32.73 17.69
CA GLN A 234 36.30 32.32 16.31
C GLN A 234 35.67 30.92 16.27
N ILE A 235 36.21 29.96 17.03
CA ILE A 235 35.63 28.60 17.13
C ILE A 235 34.21 28.66 17.70
N THR A 236 33.98 29.49 18.71
CA THR A 236 32.65 29.65 19.33
C THR A 236 31.65 30.21 18.32
N ARG A 237 32.06 31.19 17.50
CA ARG A 237 31.26 31.73 16.41
C ARG A 237 30.96 30.69 15.32
N LEU A 238 31.97 29.94 14.87
CA LEU A 238 31.76 28.90 13.85
C LEU A 238 30.83 27.78 14.37
N ARG A 239 30.91 27.44 15.66
CA ARG A 239 29.99 26.48 16.29
C ARG A 239 28.55 26.99 16.31
N SER A 240 28.31 28.27 16.58
CA SER A 240 26.95 28.82 16.55
C SER A 240 26.40 28.89 15.13
N GLU A 241 27.22 29.27 14.14
CA GLU A 241 26.84 29.26 12.72
C GLU A 241 26.52 27.84 12.22
N LEU A 242 27.33 26.84 12.59
CA LEU A 242 27.08 25.44 12.26
C LEU A 242 25.76 24.94 12.86
N LYS A 243 25.49 25.29 14.13
CA LYS A 243 24.24 24.93 14.80
C LYS A 243 23.03 25.56 14.10
N ALA A 244 23.10 26.84 13.75
CA ALA A 244 22.03 27.51 13.00
C ALA A 244 21.76 26.84 11.64
N TYR A 245 22.81 26.39 10.94
CA TYR A 245 22.66 25.65 9.69
C TYR A 245 22.01 24.28 9.87
N GLN A 246 22.37 23.56 10.94
CA GLN A 246 21.77 22.28 11.29
C GLN A 246 20.28 22.43 11.61
N ASP A 247 19.92 23.45 12.38
CA ASP A 247 18.52 23.76 12.73
C ASP A 247 17.72 24.10 11.47
N MET A 248 18.24 24.96 10.60
CA MET A 248 17.60 25.29 9.31
C MET A 248 17.39 24.05 8.42
N ARG A 249 18.36 23.13 8.37
CA ARG A 249 18.22 21.87 7.64
C ARG A 249 17.12 20.99 8.24
N ARG A 250 17.00 20.96 9.56
CA ARG A 250 15.96 20.19 10.27
C ARG A 250 14.57 20.76 9.98
N ASP A 251 14.44 22.08 9.98
CA ASP A 251 13.19 22.78 9.66
C ASP A 251 12.78 22.53 8.20
N ALA A 252 13.73 22.66 7.26
CA ALA A 252 13.49 22.36 5.85
C ALA A 252 13.04 20.91 5.62
N GLN A 253 13.64 19.95 6.34
CA GLN A 253 13.23 18.54 6.27
C GLN A 253 11.82 18.33 6.81
N THR A 254 11.48 19.03 7.89
CA THR A 254 10.14 18.97 8.50
C THR A 254 9.08 19.50 7.54
N GLU A 255 9.37 20.61 6.86
CA GLU A 255 8.45 21.19 5.87
C GLU A 255 8.32 20.30 4.62
N LEU A 256 9.42 19.70 4.16
CA LEU A 256 9.39 18.75 3.04
C LEU A 256 8.56 17.51 3.37
N ASN A 257 8.66 16.99 4.60
CA ASN A 257 7.82 15.88 5.06
C ASN A 257 6.35 16.29 5.14
N ARG A 258 6.06 17.49 5.66
CA ARG A 258 4.70 18.05 5.69
C ARG A 258 4.10 18.16 4.29
N LEU A 259 4.84 18.70 3.33
CA LEU A 259 4.43 18.80 1.93
C LEU A 259 4.14 17.42 1.33
N ARG A 260 5.02 16.43 1.54
CA ARG A 260 4.80 15.05 1.10
C ARG A 260 3.51 14.45 1.68
N SER A 261 3.25 14.64 2.97
CA SER A 261 2.01 14.17 3.60
C SER A 261 0.77 14.84 3.01
N THR A 262 0.81 16.16 2.78
CA THR A 262 -0.32 16.87 2.15
C THR A 262 -0.56 16.42 0.70
N HIS A 263 0.50 16.19 -0.08
CA HIS A 263 0.40 15.68 -1.44
C HIS A 263 -0.17 14.26 -1.47
N ALA A 264 0.26 13.38 -0.56
CA ALA A 264 -0.26 12.03 -0.44
C ALA A 264 -1.76 12.04 -0.10
N ALA A 265 -2.17 12.87 0.86
CA ALA A 265 -3.59 13.03 1.21
C ALA A 265 -4.42 13.59 0.04
N ALA A 266 -3.91 14.59 -0.69
CA ALA A 266 -4.57 15.15 -1.86
C ALA A 266 -4.71 14.10 -2.99
N THR A 267 -3.68 13.29 -3.22
CA THR A 267 -3.72 12.20 -4.19
C THR A 267 -4.74 11.13 -3.80
N ALA A 268 -4.78 10.74 -2.53
CA ALA A 268 -5.76 9.78 -2.02
C ALA A 268 -7.19 10.29 -2.17
N TYR A 269 -7.43 11.57 -1.84
CA TYR A 269 -8.72 12.22 -2.07
C TYR A 269 -9.11 12.20 -3.55
N LEU A 270 -8.19 12.54 -4.46
CA LEU A 270 -8.45 12.52 -5.89
C LEU A 270 -8.84 11.10 -6.38
N ILE A 271 -8.10 10.07 -5.96
CA ILE A 271 -8.41 8.67 -6.28
C ILE A 271 -9.83 8.33 -5.79
N GLN A 272 -10.18 8.71 -4.57
CA GLN A 272 -11.52 8.46 -4.03
C GLN A 272 -12.59 9.17 -4.84
N THR A 273 -12.40 10.46 -5.18
CA THR A 273 -13.38 11.20 -5.99
C THR A 273 -13.57 10.59 -7.38
N VAL A 274 -12.52 10.00 -7.98
CA VAL A 274 -12.62 9.28 -9.25
C VAL A 274 -13.44 8.00 -9.08
N LYS A 275 -13.19 7.22 -8.02
CA LYS A 275 -13.97 6.02 -7.71
C LYS A 275 -15.45 6.34 -7.49
N ASP A 276 -15.75 7.38 -6.70
CA ASP A 276 -17.12 7.80 -6.43
C ASP A 276 -17.84 8.23 -7.72
N ARG A 277 -17.13 8.96 -8.59
CA ARG A 277 -17.65 9.36 -9.91
C ARG A 277 -17.91 8.15 -10.80
N ASP A 278 -17.02 7.18 -10.83
CA ASP A 278 -17.14 6.01 -11.69
C ASP A 278 -18.27 5.07 -11.19
N ALA A 279 -18.46 4.97 -9.87
CA ALA A 279 -19.63 4.33 -9.26
C ALA A 279 -20.93 5.04 -9.67
N ALA A 280 -20.99 6.37 -9.54
CA ALA A 280 -22.16 7.14 -9.96
C ALA A 280 -22.48 6.99 -11.46
N ARG A 281 -21.46 6.82 -12.31
CA ARG A 281 -21.64 6.53 -13.75
C ARG A 281 -22.19 5.13 -14.00
N ALA A 282 -21.74 4.14 -13.24
CA ALA A 282 -22.27 2.79 -13.31
C ALA A 282 -23.76 2.76 -12.92
N ASP A 283 -24.13 3.43 -11.83
CA ASP A 283 -25.52 3.56 -11.38
C ASP A 283 -26.38 4.27 -12.42
N ALA A 284 -25.90 5.38 -12.99
CA ALA A 284 -26.59 6.08 -14.07
C ALA A 284 -26.75 5.25 -15.36
N SER A 285 -25.89 4.25 -15.57
CA SER A 285 -25.99 3.32 -16.70
C SER A 285 -27.05 2.25 -16.41
N ARG A 286 -27.09 1.72 -15.17
CA ARG A 286 -28.14 0.80 -14.71
C ARG A 286 -29.53 1.42 -14.84
N TYR A 287 -29.71 2.63 -14.32
CA TYR A 287 -31.00 3.32 -14.43
C TYR A 287 -31.42 3.58 -15.88
N ARG A 288 -30.47 3.79 -16.79
CA ARG A 288 -30.77 3.91 -18.23
C ARG A 288 -31.23 2.59 -18.83
N SER A 289 -30.60 1.48 -18.46
CA SER A 289 -31.04 0.14 -18.88
C SER A 289 -32.44 -0.16 -18.33
N ASP A 290 -32.65 0.03 -17.03
CA ASP A 290 -33.97 -0.21 -16.39
C ASP A 290 -35.07 0.64 -17.03
N ALA A 291 -34.79 1.91 -17.34
CA ALA A 291 -35.73 2.78 -18.05
C ALA A 291 -36.03 2.29 -19.47
N SER A 292 -35.01 1.79 -20.19
CA SER A 292 -35.19 1.23 -21.53
C SER A 292 -36.04 -0.05 -21.49
N ASP A 293 -35.82 -0.91 -20.49
CA ASP A 293 -36.62 -2.12 -20.28
C ASP A 293 -38.08 -1.79 -19.97
N LEU A 294 -38.32 -0.77 -19.12
CA LEU A 294 -39.67 -0.28 -18.82
C LEU A 294 -40.36 0.31 -20.06
N GLU A 295 -39.65 1.06 -20.89
CA GLU A 295 -40.19 1.57 -22.16
C GLU A 295 -40.56 0.43 -23.11
N GLN A 296 -39.73 -0.61 -23.21
CA GLN A 296 -40.02 -1.78 -24.04
C GLN A 296 -41.23 -2.56 -23.52
N GLN A 297 -41.36 -2.72 -22.20
CA GLN A 297 -42.53 -3.32 -21.56
C GLN A 297 -43.79 -2.50 -21.85
N LEU A 298 -43.75 -1.18 -21.71
CA LEU A 298 -44.88 -0.28 -22.04
C LEU A 298 -45.27 -0.35 -23.52
N ALA A 299 -44.29 -0.39 -24.43
CA ALA A 299 -44.53 -0.53 -25.86
C ALA A 299 -45.17 -1.89 -26.20
N SER A 300 -44.76 -2.96 -25.51
CA SER A 300 -45.36 -4.29 -25.67
C SER A 300 -46.77 -4.40 -25.04
N ALA A 301 -47.05 -3.61 -24.00
CA ALA A 301 -48.34 -3.53 -23.34
C ALA A 301 -49.32 -2.56 -24.03
N ALA A 302 -48.85 -1.75 -24.99
CA ALA A 302 -49.69 -0.82 -25.73
C ALA A 302 -50.64 -1.61 -26.67
N PRO A 303 -51.97 -1.48 -26.52
CA PRO A 303 -52.91 -2.14 -27.41
C PRO A 303 -52.83 -1.51 -28.81
N THR A 304 -52.84 -2.36 -29.83
CA THR A 304 -52.99 -1.96 -31.24
C THR A 304 -54.22 -1.05 -31.41
N PRO A 305 -54.11 0.08 -32.14
CA PRO A 305 -55.21 1.02 -32.27
C PRO A 305 -56.28 0.42 -33.18
N SER A 306 -57.29 -0.20 -32.57
CA SER A 306 -58.55 -0.52 -33.24
C SER A 306 -59.57 0.61 -33.04
N ARG A 307 -60.35 0.83 -34.11
CA ARG A 307 -61.26 1.95 -34.43
C ARG A 307 -62.23 2.41 -33.32
N PRO A 308 -62.74 3.67 -33.39
CA PRO A 308 -63.53 4.29 -32.33
C PRO A 308 -64.94 3.72 -32.29
N GLY A 309 -65.37 3.26 -31.12
CA GLY A 309 -66.69 2.67 -30.89
C GLY A 309 -67.28 3.03 -29.53
N LYS A 310 -68.12 4.08 -29.54
CA LYS A 310 -69.32 4.30 -28.71
C LYS A 310 -69.22 4.26 -27.17
N THR A 311 -69.26 5.47 -26.62
CA THR A 311 -69.93 5.92 -25.39
C THR A 311 -70.94 4.96 -24.73
N THR A 312 -70.81 4.78 -23.41
CA THR A 312 -71.93 4.83 -22.46
C THR A 312 -71.46 5.25 -21.06
N ARG A 313 -72.29 6.11 -20.46
CA ARG A 313 -72.20 6.81 -19.17
C ARG A 313 -73.07 6.09 -18.12
N CYS A 314 -72.84 6.43 -16.85
CA CYS A 314 -73.72 6.36 -15.65
C CYS A 314 -73.23 5.34 -14.59
N GLY A 315 -73.22 5.64 -13.29
CA GLY A 315 -73.79 6.78 -12.57
C GLY A 315 -73.33 6.82 -11.11
N GLU A 316 -73.54 7.98 -10.51
CA GLU A 316 -73.26 8.37 -9.13
C GLU A 316 -74.23 7.70 -8.14
N SER A 317 -73.76 7.41 -6.93
CA SER A 317 -74.61 7.46 -5.74
C SER A 317 -73.77 7.75 -4.49
N SER A 318 -74.01 8.96 -3.98
CA SER A 318 -73.61 9.54 -2.70
C SER A 318 -74.28 8.80 -1.54
N LEU A 319 -73.54 8.52 -0.45
CA LEU A 319 -74.04 8.64 0.93
C LEU A 319 -72.85 8.93 1.87
N GLY A 320 -72.97 10.02 2.63
CA GLY A 320 -71.96 10.50 3.56
C GLY A 320 -71.97 9.79 4.91
N GLY A 321 -70.88 9.97 5.64
CA GLY A 321 -70.73 9.58 7.04
C GLY A 321 -69.52 10.26 7.65
N SER A 322 -69.76 11.35 8.38
CA SER A 322 -68.77 12.12 9.13
C SER A 322 -68.11 11.30 10.24
N GLY A 323 -66.79 11.42 10.37
CA GLY A 323 -66.02 10.89 11.50
C GLY A 323 -64.66 11.57 11.56
N ALA A 324 -64.59 12.72 12.23
CA ALA A 324 -63.37 13.49 12.46
C ALA A 324 -62.64 12.99 13.71
N LEU A 325 -61.43 12.43 13.55
CA LEU A 325 -60.39 12.35 14.58
C LEU A 325 -59.02 12.40 13.89
N GLY A 326 -58.23 13.44 14.18
CA GLY A 326 -56.97 13.74 13.51
C GLY A 326 -55.80 12.84 13.94
N PRO A 327 -54.69 12.80 13.16
CA PRO A 327 -53.48 12.12 13.58
C PRO A 327 -52.54 13.08 14.34
N ARG A 328 -52.16 12.65 15.55
CA ARG A 328 -51.05 13.18 16.32
C ARG A 328 -49.74 12.80 15.63
N THR A 329 -48.92 13.79 15.37
CA THR A 329 -47.50 13.65 15.03
C THR A 329 -46.73 13.11 16.25
N SER A 330 -46.04 11.97 16.11
CA SER A 330 -45.02 11.53 17.06
C SER A 330 -43.65 11.58 16.39
N ALA A 331 -42.91 12.62 16.73
CA ALA A 331 -41.46 12.69 16.58
C ALA A 331 -40.80 11.98 17.77
N GLY A 332 -39.71 11.25 17.50
CA GLY A 332 -38.64 10.88 18.43
C GLY A 332 -37.36 10.81 17.59
N GLU A 333 -36.47 11.81 17.67
CA GLU A 333 -35.27 11.82 18.53
C GLU A 333 -34.39 10.57 18.33
N GLY A 334 -33.12 10.64 17.96
CA GLY A 334 -32.22 11.76 17.74
C GLY A 334 -30.79 11.23 17.58
N ARG A 335 -29.94 11.92 16.82
CA ARG A 335 -28.48 11.93 16.98
C ARG A 335 -27.93 13.14 16.24
N ARG A 336 -27.45 14.12 17.01
CA ARG A 336 -26.72 15.30 16.55
C ARG A 336 -25.29 14.94 16.12
N PRO A 337 -24.72 15.58 15.09
CA PRO A 337 -23.28 15.81 14.99
C PRO A 337 -22.93 17.21 15.55
N PRO A 338 -21.67 17.44 15.99
CA PRO A 338 -21.24 18.74 16.50
C PRO A 338 -20.95 19.71 15.35
N SER A 339 -21.47 20.93 15.47
CA SER A 339 -21.14 22.08 14.63
C SER A 339 -19.81 22.69 15.08
N ALA A 340 -18.81 22.64 14.21
CA ALA A 340 -17.62 23.47 14.36
C ALA A 340 -17.92 24.86 13.81
N ARG A 341 -17.86 25.86 14.69
CA ARG A 341 -17.77 27.29 14.35
C ARG A 341 -16.44 27.54 13.63
N SER A 342 -16.48 27.98 12.38
CA SER A 342 -15.38 28.68 11.74
C SER A 342 -15.68 30.18 11.71
N ASN A 343 -15.06 30.91 12.64
CA ASN A 343 -14.72 32.31 12.44
C ASN A 343 -13.44 32.33 11.60
N SER A 344 -13.51 32.76 10.35
CA SER A 344 -12.31 33.26 9.65
C SER A 344 -12.66 34.57 8.93
N ALA A 345 -12.16 35.64 9.52
CA ALA A 345 -12.07 36.94 8.90
C ALA A 345 -11.15 36.87 7.68
N CYS A 346 -11.57 37.52 6.59
CA CYS A 346 -10.74 37.80 5.43
C CYS A 346 -9.61 38.77 5.81
N PRO A 347 -8.36 38.54 5.35
CA PRO A 347 -7.47 39.64 5.03
C PRO A 347 -7.45 39.86 3.51
N ARG A 348 -7.84 41.07 3.11
CA ARG A 348 -7.55 41.65 1.79
C ARG A 348 -6.04 41.57 1.53
N ARG A 349 -5.65 40.95 0.41
CA ARG A 349 -4.33 41.16 -0.20
C ARG A 349 -4.40 42.46 -1.00
N THR A 350 -3.76 43.50 -0.50
CA THR A 350 -3.32 44.65 -1.30
C THR A 350 -2.09 44.24 -2.10
N ALA A 351 -2.14 44.51 -3.40
CA ALA A 351 -1.00 44.48 -4.29
C ALA A 351 -0.21 45.79 -4.16
N ALA A 352 1.10 45.67 -3.97
CA ALA A 352 2.16 46.62 -4.30
C ALA A 352 3.44 45.76 -4.30
N GLY A 353 4.29 45.70 -5.32
CA GLY A 353 4.75 46.80 -6.15
C GLY A 353 6.16 47.14 -5.67
N VAL A 354 7.15 46.85 -6.53
CA VAL A 354 8.63 46.97 -6.41
C VAL A 354 9.35 45.73 -5.88
#